data_AF-A0A4S9R9F2-F1
#
_entry.id   AF-A0A4S9R9F2-F1
#
_cell.length_a   1.000
_cell.length_b   1.000
_cell.length_c   1.000
_cell.angle_alpha   90.00
_cell.angle_beta   90.00
_cell.angle_gamma   90.00
#
_symmetry.space_group_name_H-M   'P 1'
#
loop_
_entity.id
_entity.type
_entity.pdbx_description
1 polymer ?
#
loop_
_entity_poly.entity_id
_entity_poly.type
_entity_poly.pdbx_seq_one_letter_code
_entity_poly.pdbx_strand_id
1 'polypeptide(L)'
;MIKQLVPSERQNSTIQQRDSQPWFPAEWPKAPWHLQALSAGQKLDNSRDSGPATQIKYNNTVGGGQGVNIYIIDSGVDVEHRLFQGRARNFHKCYVDTDGECFKDKVGHGTAVAGCAGARFYGTAQGANIINVKTFFSFNKYMFLM
;
A
#
# COMPACT_ATOMS: atom_id res chain seq x y z
N MET A 1 -33.69 4.34 -12.10
CA MET A 1 -33.41 4.73 -13.51
C MET A 1 -32.26 5.73 -13.48
N ILE A 2 -31.04 5.31 -13.80
CA ILE A 2 -29.84 6.17 -13.71
C ILE A 2 -29.71 6.90 -15.06
N LYS A 3 -29.80 8.23 -15.04
CA LYS A 3 -29.58 9.05 -16.25
C LYS A 3 -28.08 9.05 -16.57
N GLN A 4 -27.71 8.57 -17.74
CA GLN A 4 -26.36 8.76 -18.28
C GLN A 4 -26.19 10.22 -18.72
N LEU A 5 -25.11 10.87 -18.27
CA LEU A 5 -24.77 12.24 -18.66
C LEU A 5 -24.33 12.28 -20.13
N VAL A 6 -24.79 13.31 -20.84
CA VAL A 6 -24.44 13.57 -22.24
C VAL A 6 -22.97 13.99 -22.37
N PRO A 7 -22.32 13.74 -23.52
CA PRO A 7 -20.87 13.94 -23.69
C PRO A 7 -20.35 15.34 -23.36
N SER A 8 -21.14 16.39 -23.59
CA SER A 8 -20.78 17.78 -23.26
C SER A 8 -20.80 18.07 -21.76
N GLU A 9 -21.71 17.44 -21.01
CA GLU A 9 -21.76 17.54 -19.54
C GLU A 9 -20.66 16.70 -18.87
N ARG A 10 -20.17 15.67 -19.58
CA ARG A 10 -19.08 14.79 -19.11
C ARG A 10 -17.76 15.55 -18.98
N GLN A 11 -17.47 16.45 -19.93
CA GLN A 11 -16.25 17.26 -20.00
C GLN A 11 -16.14 18.30 -18.87
N ASN A 12 -17.27 18.76 -18.33
CA ASN A 12 -17.32 19.73 -17.22
C ASN A 12 -17.68 19.08 -15.87
N SER A 13 -17.69 17.75 -15.79
CA SER A 13 -17.99 17.06 -14.55
C SER A 13 -16.80 17.13 -13.60
N THR A 14 -17.06 17.47 -12.34
CA THR A 14 -16.05 17.50 -11.25
C THR A 14 -15.34 16.16 -11.05
N ILE A 15 -15.88 15.09 -11.65
CA ILE A 15 -15.35 13.72 -11.65
C ILE A 15 -14.10 13.63 -12.51
N GLN A 16 -14.09 14.21 -13.73
CA GLN A 16 -12.88 14.24 -14.57
C GLN A 16 -11.76 15.11 -13.95
N GLN A 17 -12.09 16.20 -13.26
CA GLN A 17 -11.11 16.98 -12.51
C GLN A 17 -10.49 16.21 -11.33
N ARG A 18 -11.29 15.36 -10.66
CA ARG A 18 -10.82 14.45 -9.61
C ARG A 18 -9.91 13.35 -10.14
N ASP A 19 -10.18 12.88 -11.36
CA ASP A 19 -9.41 11.80 -12.00
C ASP A 19 -8.18 12.30 -12.78
N SER A 20 -8.12 13.61 -13.10
CA SER A 20 -6.98 14.25 -13.78
C SER A 20 -5.82 14.66 -12.86
N GLN A 21 -6.05 14.66 -11.55
CA GLN A 21 -4.99 14.85 -10.56
C GLN A 21 -4.46 13.46 -10.20
N PRO A 22 -3.13 13.21 -10.26
CA PRO A 22 -2.59 12.01 -9.65
C PRO A 22 -3.14 11.91 -8.22
N TRP A 23 -3.75 10.77 -7.86
CA TRP A 23 -4.34 10.53 -6.53
C TRP A 23 -3.33 10.65 -5.38
N PHE A 24 -2.06 10.86 -5.72
CA PHE A 24 -0.92 11.06 -4.86
C PHE A 24 -0.34 12.43 -5.19
N PRO A 25 -0.24 13.36 -4.23
CA PRO A 25 0.51 14.58 -4.49
C PRO A 25 1.96 14.19 -4.84
N ALA A 26 2.51 14.78 -5.90
CA ALA A 26 3.89 14.52 -6.36
C ALA A 26 4.94 14.78 -5.26
N GLU A 27 4.54 15.53 -4.22
CA GLU A 27 5.34 15.84 -3.05
C GLU A 27 4.48 15.65 -1.80
N TRP A 28 5.01 14.95 -0.79
CA TRP A 28 4.26 14.73 0.45
C TRP A 28 4.99 15.30 1.69
N PRO A 29 4.62 16.52 2.14
CA PRO A 29 5.34 17.24 3.20
C PRO A 29 5.30 16.61 4.60
N LYS A 30 4.48 15.57 4.80
CA LYS A 30 4.35 14.82 6.05
C LYS A 30 4.57 13.32 5.85
N ALA A 31 5.36 12.94 4.85
CA ALA A 31 5.72 11.55 4.65
C ALA A 31 6.42 11.02 5.92
N PRO A 32 6.17 9.77 6.34
CA PRO A 32 6.91 9.16 7.44
C PRO A 32 8.42 9.07 7.12
N TRP A 33 9.25 9.01 8.16
CA TRP A 33 10.70 9.09 8.07
C TRP A 33 11.29 8.12 7.02
N HIS A 34 10.74 6.92 6.89
CA HIS A 34 11.27 5.89 5.99
C HIS A 34 11.10 6.27 4.52
N LEU A 35 9.98 6.91 4.16
CA LEU A 35 9.76 7.38 2.79
C LEU A 35 10.67 8.57 2.47
N GLN A 36 10.85 9.49 3.43
CA GLN A 36 11.77 10.61 3.26
C GLN A 36 13.20 10.10 3.04
N ALA A 37 13.64 9.13 3.86
CA ALA A 37 14.97 8.53 3.76
C ALA A 37 15.22 7.86 2.40
N LEU A 38 14.22 7.16 1.84
CA LEU A 38 14.32 6.55 0.51
C LEU A 38 14.50 7.59 -0.61
N SER A 39 13.89 8.78 -0.47
CA SER A 39 13.97 9.84 -1.48
C SER A 39 15.11 10.84 -1.27
N ALA A 40 15.74 10.88 -0.10
CA ALA A 40 16.64 11.97 0.29
C ALA A 40 17.94 12.03 -0.52
N GLY A 41 18.41 10.88 -1.04
CA GLY A 41 19.71 10.79 -1.74
C GLY A 41 20.93 11.08 -0.85
N GLN A 42 20.72 11.39 0.43
CA GLN A 42 21.73 11.70 1.45
C GLN A 42 21.25 11.20 2.82
N LYS A 43 22.19 11.00 3.75
CA LYS A 43 21.87 10.58 5.12
C LYS A 43 21.11 11.68 5.86
N LEU A 44 19.97 11.32 6.43
CA LEU A 44 19.23 12.19 7.35
C LEU A 44 19.91 12.19 8.72
N ASP A 45 20.11 13.38 9.31
CA ASP A 45 20.68 13.52 10.66
C ASP A 45 19.56 13.78 11.68
N ASN A 46 19.62 13.14 12.84
CA ASN A 46 18.53 13.18 13.84
C ASN A 46 18.32 14.58 14.47
N SER A 47 19.15 15.57 14.13
CA SER A 47 19.30 16.84 14.86
C SER A 47 18.84 18.07 14.07
N ARG A 48 18.74 17.99 12.73
CA ARG A 48 18.10 19.01 11.88
C ARG A 48 16.76 18.57 11.33
N ASP A 49 16.42 17.29 11.51
CA ASP A 49 15.24 16.66 10.90
C ASP A 49 14.12 16.29 11.90
N SER A 50 14.18 16.80 13.13
CA SER A 50 13.23 16.48 14.22
C SER A 50 12.11 17.53 14.44
N GLY A 51 11.94 18.49 13.51
CA GLY A 51 10.80 19.41 13.49
C GLY A 51 9.54 18.79 12.84
N PRO A 52 8.32 19.34 13.04
CA PRO A 52 7.05 18.75 12.57
C PRO A 52 6.85 18.68 11.04
N ALA A 53 7.87 19.01 10.26
CA ALA A 53 7.88 19.02 8.80
C ALA A 53 9.34 19.12 8.31
N THR A 54 10.01 17.99 8.16
CA THR A 54 11.20 17.92 7.32
C THR A 54 10.77 18.06 5.87
N GLN A 55 11.27 19.11 5.22
CA GLN A 55 10.94 19.51 3.85
C GLN A 55 11.51 18.56 2.77
N ILE A 56 11.81 17.31 3.12
CA ILE A 56 12.30 16.32 2.18
C ILE A 56 11.09 15.71 1.49
N LYS A 57 10.84 16.25 0.30
CA LYS A 57 9.77 15.85 -0.59
C LYS A 57 10.01 14.41 -1.00
N TYR A 58 9.15 13.51 -0.53
CA TYR A 58 9.03 12.20 -1.15
C TYR A 58 8.55 12.40 -2.59
N ASN A 59 9.47 12.24 -3.55
CA ASN A 59 9.16 12.34 -4.97
C ASN A 59 8.61 11.00 -5.43
N ASN A 60 7.29 10.91 -5.49
CA ASN A 60 6.61 9.74 -6.00
C ASN A 60 6.69 9.78 -7.54
N THR A 61 7.57 8.97 -8.14
CA THR A 61 7.66 8.84 -9.60
C THR A 61 6.28 8.48 -10.16
N VAL A 62 5.95 9.09 -11.31
CA VAL A 62 4.64 9.09 -11.99
C VAL A 62 3.79 7.85 -11.68
N GLY A 63 2.78 8.02 -10.82
CA GLY A 63 1.74 7.03 -10.50
C GLY A 63 2.00 6.09 -9.32
N GLY A 64 3.14 6.18 -8.61
CA GLY A 64 3.41 5.36 -7.43
C GLY A 64 3.45 3.85 -7.69
N GLY A 65 3.98 3.45 -8.84
CA GLY A 65 4.03 2.04 -9.23
C GLY A 65 2.69 1.51 -9.76
N GLN A 66 1.81 2.39 -10.28
CA GLN A 66 0.60 1.97 -10.96
C GLN A 66 0.91 0.93 -12.06
N GLY A 67 0.12 -0.15 -12.11
CA GLY A 67 0.34 -1.27 -13.03
C GLY A 67 1.33 -2.33 -12.53
N VAL A 68 2.09 -2.05 -11.47
CA VAL A 68 2.99 -3.04 -10.84
C VAL A 68 2.20 -3.93 -9.88
N ASN A 69 2.55 -5.22 -9.83
CA ASN A 69 2.04 -6.16 -8.82
C ASN A 69 3.16 -6.46 -7.82
N ILE A 70 2.88 -6.31 -6.52
CA ILE A 70 3.77 -6.66 -5.43
C ILE A 70 3.20 -7.89 -4.72
N TYR A 71 3.92 -9.01 -4.79
CA TYR A 71 3.55 -10.23 -4.09
C TYR A 71 4.11 -10.20 -2.67
N ILE A 72 3.21 -10.33 -1.69
CA ILE A 72 3.55 -10.37 -0.27
C ILE A 72 3.48 -11.82 0.16
N ILE A 73 4.65 -12.43 0.35
CA ILE A 73 4.83 -13.82 0.76
C ILE A 73 5.08 -13.84 2.27
N ASP A 74 4.01 -13.95 3.07
CA ASP A 74 4.08 -13.71 4.53
C ASP A 74 2.95 -14.44 5.31
N SER A 75 2.57 -13.94 6.49
CA SER A 75 1.48 -14.43 7.34
C SER A 75 0.08 -14.22 6.75
N GLY A 76 -0.02 -13.60 5.58
CA GLY A 76 -1.26 -13.15 4.96
C GLY A 76 -1.30 -11.62 4.83
N VAL A 77 -2.35 -11.09 4.20
CA VAL A 77 -2.62 -9.65 4.15
C VAL A 77 -4.09 -9.42 4.41
N ASP A 78 -4.43 -8.45 5.26
CA ASP A 78 -5.78 -7.91 5.36
C ASP A 78 -6.11 -7.11 4.08
N VAL A 79 -6.62 -7.79 3.06
CA VAL A 79 -6.93 -7.19 1.76
C VAL A 79 -8.04 -6.14 1.83
N GLU A 80 -8.84 -6.13 2.89
CA GLU A 80 -9.91 -5.16 3.12
C GLU A 80 -9.41 -3.90 3.84
N HIS A 81 -8.14 -3.86 4.24
CA HIS A 81 -7.57 -2.73 4.95
C HIS A 81 -7.70 -1.43 4.12
N ARG A 82 -8.33 -0.41 4.71
CA ARG A 82 -8.75 0.83 4.01
C ARG A 82 -7.60 1.56 3.30
N LEU A 83 -6.37 1.40 3.79
CA LEU A 83 -5.19 2.02 3.19
C LEU A 83 -4.72 1.35 1.89
N PHE A 84 -5.21 0.16 1.56
CA PHE A 84 -4.98 -0.47 0.26
C PHE A 84 -5.97 0.01 -0.80
N GLN A 85 -7.07 0.67 -0.41
CA GLN A 85 -8.03 1.29 -1.33
C GLN A 85 -8.56 0.31 -2.41
N GLY A 86 -8.76 -0.96 -2.05
CA GLY A 86 -9.22 -2.00 -2.98
C GLY A 86 -8.15 -2.54 -3.94
N ARG A 87 -6.88 -2.15 -3.79
CA ARG A 87 -5.76 -2.64 -4.63
C ARG A 87 -5.16 -3.96 -4.13
N ALA A 88 -5.56 -4.44 -2.95
CA ALA A 88 -5.10 -5.70 -2.40
C ALA A 88 -6.03 -6.85 -2.78
N ARG A 89 -5.46 -8.00 -3.16
CA ARG A 89 -6.23 -9.20 -3.53
C ARG A 89 -5.56 -10.48 -3.07
N ASN A 90 -6.38 -11.48 -2.74
CA ASN A 90 -5.93 -12.84 -2.45
C ASN A 90 -5.50 -13.56 -3.73
N PHE A 91 -4.37 -14.26 -3.68
CA PHE A 91 -3.87 -15.05 -4.81
C PHE A 91 -3.61 -16.50 -4.43
N HIS A 92 -2.68 -16.75 -3.50
CA HIS A 92 -2.29 -18.11 -3.17
C HIS A 92 -2.09 -18.32 -1.67
N LYS A 93 -2.24 -19.57 -1.24
CA LYS A 93 -2.02 -20.02 0.13
C LYS A 93 -1.31 -21.37 0.08
N CYS A 94 -0.28 -21.54 0.89
CA CYS A 94 0.46 -22.80 0.95
C CYS A 94 -0.21 -23.86 1.84
N TYR A 95 -1.23 -23.47 2.60
CA TYR A 95 -1.96 -24.37 3.50
C TYR A 95 -3.41 -23.88 3.72
N VAL A 96 -4.23 -24.73 4.32
CA VAL A 96 -5.63 -24.44 4.66
C VAL A 96 -5.70 -24.27 6.18
N ASP A 97 -6.19 -23.13 6.64
CA ASP A 97 -6.43 -22.91 8.07
C ASP A 97 -7.62 -23.76 8.55
N THR A 98 -7.56 -24.26 9.79
CA THR A 98 -8.59 -25.15 10.37
C THR A 98 -9.92 -24.46 10.64
N ASP A 99 -9.93 -23.12 10.70
CA ASP A 99 -11.12 -22.29 10.90
C ASP A 99 -11.73 -21.79 9.58
N GLY A 100 -11.23 -22.26 8.43
CA GLY A 100 -11.73 -21.88 7.11
C GLY A 100 -11.25 -20.51 6.60
N GLU A 101 -10.64 -19.68 7.45
CA GLU A 101 -10.18 -18.31 7.15
C GLU A 101 -8.78 -18.30 6.51
N CYS A 102 -8.64 -19.03 5.40
CA CYS A 102 -7.33 -19.46 4.91
C CYS A 102 -6.44 -18.37 4.28
N PHE A 103 -6.95 -17.15 4.10
CA PHE A 103 -6.19 -16.01 3.57
C PHE A 103 -6.00 -14.91 4.61
N LYS A 104 -6.70 -15.01 5.74
CA LYS A 104 -6.73 -13.97 6.74
C LYS A 104 -5.36 -13.86 7.40
N ASP A 105 -4.86 -12.62 7.46
CA ASP A 105 -3.71 -12.33 8.29
C ASP A 105 -4.13 -12.31 9.75
N LYS A 106 -3.72 -13.33 10.50
CA LYS A 106 -4.03 -13.48 11.93
C LYS A 106 -2.92 -12.95 12.84
N VAL A 107 -1.76 -12.62 12.27
CA VAL A 107 -0.59 -12.11 13.00
C VAL A 107 -0.48 -10.60 12.82
N GLY A 108 -0.81 -10.09 11.63
CA GLY A 108 -0.65 -8.69 11.27
C GLY A 108 0.71 -8.35 10.64
N HIS A 109 1.67 -9.29 10.67
CA HIS A 109 3.01 -9.06 10.12
C HIS A 109 2.96 -8.82 8.61
N GLY A 110 2.33 -9.71 7.85
CA GLY A 110 2.20 -9.54 6.40
C GLY A 110 1.39 -8.32 5.99
N THR A 111 0.38 -7.93 6.77
CA THR A 111 -0.34 -6.66 6.57
C THR A 111 0.56 -5.44 6.80
N ALA A 112 1.43 -5.47 7.81
CA ALA A 112 2.41 -4.41 8.05
C ALA A 112 3.44 -4.33 6.90
N VAL A 113 3.95 -5.46 6.44
CA VAL A 113 4.85 -5.56 5.27
C VAL A 113 4.18 -5.01 4.01
N ALA A 114 2.95 -5.43 3.73
CA ALA A 114 2.13 -4.90 2.65
C ALA A 114 1.90 -3.39 2.77
N GLY A 115 1.75 -2.90 4.01
CA GLY A 115 1.62 -1.49 4.34
C GLY A 115 2.85 -0.67 3.90
N CYS A 116 4.05 -1.12 4.27
CA CYS A 116 5.31 -0.51 3.85
C CYS A 116 5.52 -0.60 2.32
N ALA A 117 5.00 -1.63 1.68
CA ALA A 117 5.13 -1.79 0.24
C ALA A 117 4.23 -0.84 -0.56
N GLY A 118 2.94 -0.75 -0.24
CA GLY A 118 1.99 -0.05 -1.12
C GLY A 118 0.74 0.55 -0.48
N ALA A 119 0.70 0.72 0.84
CA ALA A 119 -0.39 1.50 1.46
C ALA A 119 -0.35 2.96 0.99
N ARG A 120 -1.53 3.58 0.90
CA ARG A 120 -1.70 4.98 0.48
C ARG A 120 -0.76 5.96 1.20
N PHE A 121 -0.53 5.72 2.50
CA PHE A 121 0.17 6.66 3.38
C PHE A 121 1.52 6.17 3.91
N TYR A 122 1.83 4.88 3.75
CA TYR A 122 3.04 4.29 4.32
C TYR A 122 3.85 3.51 3.28
N GLY A 123 3.26 3.31 2.09
CA GLY A 123 3.82 2.52 1.02
C GLY A 123 4.83 3.29 0.19
N THR A 124 5.89 2.60 -0.21
CA THR A 124 6.84 3.06 -1.23
C THR A 124 6.23 3.05 -2.64
N ALA A 125 5.26 2.18 -2.93
CA ALA A 125 4.58 2.09 -4.21
C ALA A 125 3.06 2.26 -4.02
N GLN A 126 2.65 3.49 -3.75
CA GLN A 126 1.29 3.84 -3.32
C GLN A 126 0.19 3.53 -4.35
N GLY A 127 0.55 3.31 -5.62
CA GLY A 127 -0.36 2.94 -6.72
C GLY A 127 -0.27 1.46 -7.14
N ALA A 128 0.64 0.67 -6.56
CA ALA A 128 0.82 -0.73 -6.94
C ALA A 128 -0.34 -1.62 -6.48
N ASN A 129 -0.52 -2.77 -7.14
CA ASN A 129 -1.42 -3.81 -6.66
C ASN A 129 -0.71 -4.67 -5.62
N ILE A 130 -1.41 -5.00 -4.53
CA ILE A 130 -0.88 -5.88 -3.48
C ILE A 130 -1.47 -7.29 -3.66
N ILE A 131 -0.61 -8.29 -3.75
CA ILE A 131 -0.99 -9.67 -4.02
C ILE A 131 -0.64 -10.53 -2.81
N ASN A 132 -1.65 -11.00 -2.10
CA ASN A 132 -1.46 -11.81 -0.90
C ASN A 132 -1.09 -13.26 -1.26
N VAL A 133 0.08 -13.69 -0.77
CA VAL A 133 0.57 -15.08 -0.80
C VAL A 133 0.86 -15.52 0.62
N LYS A 134 -0.06 -16.28 1.22
CA LYS A 134 0.08 -16.72 2.61
C LYS A 134 0.90 -18.00 2.70
N THR A 135 2.03 -17.97 3.41
CA THR A 135 2.96 -19.11 3.47
C THR A 135 3.12 -19.71 4.86
N PHE A 136 2.89 -18.96 5.94
CA PHE A 136 2.96 -19.49 7.31
C PHE A 136 1.85 -18.99 8.24
N PHE A 137 1.52 -19.82 9.22
CA PHE A 137 0.55 -19.54 10.28
C PHE A 137 1.22 -18.82 11.45
N SER A 138 0.42 -18.20 12.32
CA SER A 138 0.87 -17.70 13.61
C SER A 138 1.61 -18.79 14.37
N PHE A 139 2.86 -18.53 14.77
CA PHE A 139 3.76 -19.52 15.37
C PHE A 139 3.07 -20.39 16.44
N ASN A 140 2.81 -21.65 16.11
CA ASN A 140 2.81 -22.72 17.09
C ASN A 140 4.22 -23.31 17.09
N LYS A 141 4.80 -23.44 18.29
CA LYS A 141 6.21 -23.64 18.68
C LYS A 141 6.97 -24.83 18.05
N TYR A 142 6.41 -25.55 17.09
CA TYR A 142 6.89 -26.89 16.69
C TYR A 142 7.28 -27.03 15.22
N MET A 143 7.27 -25.96 14.42
CA MET A 143 7.48 -26.06 12.96
C MET A 143 8.87 -25.56 12.51
N PHE A 144 9.94 -26.00 13.18
CA PHE A 144 11.31 -25.87 12.66
C PHE A 144 12.20 -27.09 12.96
N LEU A 145 11.57 -28.27 13.09
CA LEU A 145 12.27 -29.55 13.12
C LEU A 145 11.75 -30.42 11.97
N MET A 146 12.27 -30.16 10.77
CA MET A 146 12.56 -31.19 9.77
C MET A 146 13.92 -30.86 9.17
#